data_AF-A0A1G3ZMU9-F1
#
_entry.id   AF-A0A1G3ZMU9-F1
#
_cell.length_a   1.000
_cell.length_b   1.000
_cell.length_c   1.000
_cell.angle_alpha   90.00
_cell.angle_beta   90.00
_cell.angle_gamma   90.00
#
_symmetry.space_group_name_H-M   'P 1'
#
loop_
_entity.id
_entity.type
_entity.pdbx_description
1 polymer ?
#
loop_
_entity_poly.entity_id
_entity_poly.type
_entity_poly.pdbx_seq_one_letter_code
_entity_poly.pdbx_strand_id
1 'polypeptide(L)'
;MSSISSSAANQQPPKGMWPSFAPYVAPPIAASFAIVPVFRDMIAKSFQQKGQAVPPMTFTASLKEGVKAAPTVGIIVGAQMVLQNLVETALVGESAKKSTSTALVSSAIVGTFSAPVLAIFNGQTMGWTIRQSIQRFTLRQGFAIAVQETAFVGGLSVADRLAIAMRKQFGSNRIVDYTAAFIAGAAGSLAGHPANTALTRLQNGMPIESARQLMWGSLRKARAVGGFSVIYKLGKEVLNPPTPK
;
A
#
# COMPACT_ATOMS: atom_id res chain seq x y z
N MET A 1 11.09 10.29 67.40
CA MET A 1 12.14 10.18 66.36
C MET A 1 11.66 9.15 65.36
N SER A 2 10.81 9.57 64.41
CA SER A 2 11.16 9.99 63.04
C SER A 2 11.31 8.80 62.08
N SER A 3 10.18 8.29 61.60
CA SER A 3 10.11 7.46 60.39
C SER A 3 10.20 8.38 59.17
N ILE A 4 11.29 8.27 58.41
CA ILE A 4 11.45 8.95 57.13
C ILE A 4 10.68 8.12 56.10
N SER A 5 9.50 8.60 55.73
CA SER A 5 8.74 8.06 54.60
C SER A 5 9.37 8.59 53.31
N SER A 6 10.18 7.75 52.64
CA SER A 6 10.72 8.09 51.31
C SER A 6 9.63 7.89 50.25
N SER A 7 8.80 8.92 50.04
CA SER A 7 7.99 9.03 48.83
C SER A 7 8.91 9.35 47.65
N ALA A 8 9.60 8.33 47.14
CA ALA A 8 10.18 8.39 45.81
C ALA A 8 9.01 8.37 44.82
N ALA A 9 8.64 9.55 44.33
CA ALA A 9 7.69 9.71 43.24
C ALA A 9 8.17 8.85 42.07
N ASN A 10 7.37 7.85 41.70
CA ASN A 10 7.57 7.05 40.51
C ASN A 10 7.29 7.94 39.28
N GLN A 11 8.22 8.83 38.98
CA GLN A 11 8.20 9.63 37.77
C GLN A 11 8.40 8.66 36.61
N GLN A 12 7.29 8.30 35.94
CA GLN A 12 7.37 7.66 34.65
C GLN A 12 8.33 8.48 33.78
N PRO A 13 9.32 7.84 33.13
CA PRO A 13 10.24 8.58 32.27
C PRO A 13 9.43 9.37 31.25
N PRO A 14 9.85 10.60 30.91
CA PRO A 14 9.11 11.44 29.97
C PRO A 14 8.90 10.63 28.70
N LYS A 15 7.62 10.40 28.34
CA LYS A 15 7.27 9.78 27.07
C LYS A 15 7.89 10.67 25.99
N GLY A 16 8.95 10.18 25.34
CA GLY A 16 9.61 10.90 24.26
C GLY A 16 8.60 11.32 23.19
N MET A 17 8.92 12.28 22.33
CA MET A 17 7.95 12.78 21.34
C MET A 17 7.51 11.74 20.31
N TRP A 18 8.21 10.60 20.21
CA TRP A 18 7.98 9.56 19.20
C TRP A 18 6.55 9.01 19.16
N PRO A 19 5.88 8.62 20.25
CA PRO A 19 4.52 8.07 20.20
C PRO A 19 3.49 9.04 19.60
N SER A 20 3.74 10.36 19.67
CA SER A 20 2.88 11.38 19.04
C SER A 20 3.09 11.45 17.52
N PHE A 21 4.29 11.17 17.03
CA PHE A 21 4.65 11.24 15.61
C PHE A 21 4.52 9.88 14.89
N ALA A 22 4.76 8.77 15.60
CA ALA A 22 4.82 7.43 15.05
C ALA A 22 3.58 7.05 14.21
N PRO A 23 2.33 7.39 14.59
CA PRO A 23 1.17 7.09 13.76
C PRO A 23 1.21 7.71 12.36
N TYR A 24 1.88 8.86 12.20
CA TYR A 24 1.97 9.61 10.94
C TYR A 24 3.23 9.30 10.14
N VAL A 25 4.33 8.97 10.82
CA VAL A 25 5.65 8.78 10.21
C VAL A 25 5.97 7.30 9.97
N ALA A 26 5.53 6.40 10.85
CA ALA A 26 5.83 4.97 10.73
C ALA A 26 5.28 4.35 9.43
N PRO A 27 4.04 4.65 8.99
CA PRO A 27 3.52 3.98 7.79
C PRO A 27 4.26 4.38 6.49
N PRO A 28 4.53 5.67 6.20
CA PRO A 28 5.35 6.05 5.04
C PRO A 28 6.75 5.41 5.04
N ILE A 29 7.41 5.34 6.20
CA ILE A 29 8.72 4.71 6.34
C ILE A 29 8.60 3.20 6.09
N ALA A 30 7.66 2.52 6.76
CA ALA A 30 7.44 1.09 6.59
C ALA A 30 7.14 0.74 5.12
N ALA A 31 6.34 1.56 4.42
CA ALA A 31 6.04 1.36 3.00
C ALA A 31 7.27 1.53 2.11
N SER A 32 8.12 2.52 2.41
CA SER A 32 9.38 2.74 1.70
C SER A 32 10.32 1.54 1.81
N PHE A 33 10.43 0.94 3.00
CA PHE A 33 11.23 -0.29 3.17
C PHE A 33 10.57 -1.51 2.50
N ALA A 34 9.25 -1.64 2.62
CA ALA A 34 8.52 -2.81 2.14
C ALA A 34 8.56 -2.99 0.63
N ILE A 35 8.68 -1.91 -0.16
CA ILE A 35 8.72 -2.03 -1.62
C ILE A 35 10.05 -2.60 -2.12
N VAL A 36 11.16 -2.35 -1.43
CA VAL A 36 12.52 -2.66 -1.92
C VAL A 36 12.67 -4.12 -2.37
N PRO A 37 12.36 -5.15 -1.54
CA PRO A 37 12.57 -6.54 -1.94
C PRO A 37 11.54 -7.06 -2.95
N VAL A 38 10.38 -6.42 -3.08
CA VAL A 38 9.29 -6.89 -3.97
C VAL A 38 9.25 -6.14 -5.30
N PHE A 39 10.04 -5.07 -5.47
CA PHE A 39 10.00 -4.21 -6.66
C PHE A 39 10.35 -4.96 -7.94
N ARG A 40 11.19 -6.01 -7.86
CA ARG A 40 11.51 -6.89 -9.01
C ARG A 40 10.24 -7.42 -9.69
N ASP A 41 9.27 -7.87 -8.90
CA ASP A 41 8.03 -8.41 -9.45
C ASP A 41 7.12 -7.32 -9.99
N MET A 42 7.22 -6.09 -9.46
CA MET A 42 6.53 -4.92 -9.99
C MET A 42 7.11 -4.48 -11.35
N ILE A 43 8.40 -4.64 -11.58
CA ILE A 43 9.00 -4.46 -12.91
C ILE A 43 8.53 -5.59 -13.82
N ALA A 44 8.69 -6.84 -13.40
CA ALA A 44 8.34 -8.01 -14.20
C ALA A 44 6.85 -8.03 -14.61
N LYS A 45 5.93 -7.63 -13.73
CA LYS A 45 4.50 -7.52 -14.07
C LYS A 45 4.27 -6.45 -15.14
N SER A 46 4.98 -5.32 -15.10
CA SER A 46 4.86 -4.28 -16.12
C SER A 46 5.37 -4.75 -17.49
N PHE A 47 6.43 -5.56 -17.57
CA PHE A 47 6.84 -6.20 -18.83
C PHE A 47 5.79 -7.16 -19.38
N GLN A 48 5.23 -8.02 -18.52
CA GLN A 48 4.17 -8.94 -18.91
C GLN A 48 2.90 -8.21 -19.38
N GLN A 49 2.51 -7.12 -18.72
CA GLN A 49 1.37 -6.27 -19.14
C GLN A 49 1.56 -5.67 -20.53
N LYS A 50 2.81 -5.42 -20.94
CA LYS A 50 3.19 -4.99 -22.28
C LYS A 50 3.28 -6.13 -23.30
N GLY A 51 3.11 -7.39 -22.89
CA GLY A 51 3.36 -8.55 -23.75
C GLY A 51 4.84 -8.78 -24.05
N GLN A 52 5.74 -8.21 -23.25
CA GLN A 52 7.19 -8.29 -23.44
C GLN A 52 7.80 -9.37 -22.54
N ALA A 53 8.93 -9.92 -22.98
CA ALA A 53 9.74 -10.80 -22.15
C ALA A 53 10.22 -10.06 -20.89
N VAL A 54 10.22 -10.75 -19.75
CA VAL A 54 10.74 -10.20 -18.50
C VAL A 54 12.26 -10.12 -18.60
N PRO A 55 12.88 -8.94 -18.40
CA PRO A 55 14.32 -8.82 -18.51
C PRO A 55 15.02 -9.64 -17.42
N PRO A 56 16.15 -10.30 -17.73
CA PRO A 56 16.98 -10.91 -16.70
C PRO A 56 17.52 -9.78 -15.82
N MET A 57 17.25 -9.86 -14.52
CA MET A 57 17.77 -8.92 -13.52
C MET A 57 18.48 -9.71 -12.42
N THR A 58 19.68 -9.25 -12.08
CA THR A 58 20.39 -9.74 -10.89
C THR A 58 19.67 -9.29 -9.62
N PHE A 59 19.95 -9.97 -8.52
CA PHE A 59 19.39 -9.60 -7.21
C PHE A 59 19.78 -8.17 -6.81
N THR A 60 21.04 -7.79 -7.02
CA THR A 60 21.56 -6.45 -6.70
C THR A 60 20.92 -5.35 -7.55
N ALA A 61 20.74 -5.58 -8.86
CA ALA A 61 20.02 -4.64 -9.73
C ALA A 61 18.57 -4.47 -9.28
N SER A 62 17.92 -5.56 -8.88
CA SER A 62 16.54 -5.53 -8.38
C SER A 62 16.41 -4.69 -7.10
N LEU A 63 17.33 -4.87 -6.14
CA LEU A 63 17.36 -4.06 -4.92
C LEU A 63 17.61 -2.59 -5.22
N LYS A 64 18.54 -2.29 -6.14
CA LYS A 64 18.85 -0.90 -6.54
C LYS A 64 17.62 -0.18 -7.09
N GLU A 65 16.85 -0.83 -7.96
CA GLU A 65 15.60 -0.26 -8.48
C GLU A 65 14.54 -0.11 -7.38
N GLY A 66 14.45 -1.07 -6.45
CA GLY A 66 13.59 -0.97 -5.27
C GLY A 66 13.92 0.23 -4.38
N VAL A 67 15.21 0.47 -4.10
CA VAL A 67 15.68 1.61 -3.32
C VAL A 67 15.36 2.94 -4.02
N LYS A 68 15.48 3.00 -5.35
CA LYS A 68 15.09 4.19 -6.11
C LYS A 68 13.58 4.49 -6.03
N ALA A 69 12.74 3.45 -6.00
CA ALA A 69 11.29 3.60 -5.92
C ALA A 69 10.79 3.86 -4.49
N ALA A 70 11.56 3.49 -3.46
CA ALA A 70 11.16 3.59 -2.06
C ALA A 70 10.65 4.98 -1.63
N PRO A 71 11.33 6.11 -1.94
CA PRO A 71 10.84 7.43 -1.56
C PRO A 71 9.46 7.74 -2.17
N THR A 72 9.26 7.36 -3.44
CA THR A 72 7.97 7.57 -4.13
C THR A 72 6.86 6.79 -3.45
N VAL A 73 7.10 5.54 -3.04
CA VAL A 73 6.11 4.73 -2.31
C VAL A 73 5.80 5.32 -0.93
N GLY A 74 6.81 5.77 -0.19
CA GLY A 74 6.60 6.47 1.08
C GLY A 74 5.72 7.71 0.93
N ILE A 75 6.00 8.54 -0.09
CA ILE A 75 5.19 9.73 -0.40
C ILE A 75 3.75 9.35 -0.75
N ILE A 76 3.53 8.30 -1.56
CA ILE A 76 2.18 7.82 -1.90
C ILE A 76 1.42 7.45 -0.63
N VAL A 77 2.00 6.61 0.22
CA VAL A 77 1.32 6.16 1.45
C VAL A 77 1.05 7.32 2.40
N GLY A 78 2.02 8.24 2.57
CA GLY A 78 1.84 9.43 3.40
C GLY A 78 0.73 10.35 2.87
N ALA A 79 0.72 10.63 1.58
CA ALA A 79 -0.32 11.45 0.95
C ALA A 79 -1.69 10.78 1.04
N GLN A 80 -1.78 9.46 0.78
CA GLN A 80 -3.02 8.70 0.89
C GLN A 80 -3.58 8.74 2.31
N MET A 81 -2.74 8.65 3.35
CA MET A 81 -3.20 8.77 4.73
C MET A 81 -3.78 10.14 5.06
N VAL A 82 -3.09 11.22 4.67
CA VAL A 82 -3.57 12.59 4.90
C VAL A 82 -4.89 12.82 4.16
N LEU A 83 -4.94 12.44 2.88
CA LEU A 83 -6.14 12.60 2.04
C LEU A 83 -7.31 11.75 2.55
N GLN A 84 -7.08 10.50 2.96
CA GLN A 84 -8.12 9.65 3.53
C GLN A 84 -8.71 10.28 4.79
N ASN A 85 -7.88 10.75 5.72
CA ASN A 85 -8.36 11.40 6.93
C ASN A 85 -9.20 12.64 6.60
N LEU A 86 -8.71 13.52 5.71
CA LEU A 86 -9.44 14.74 5.33
C LEU A 86 -10.80 14.41 4.67
N VAL A 87 -10.81 13.46 3.74
CA VAL A 87 -12.02 13.07 3.01
C VAL A 87 -13.01 12.35 3.92
N GLU A 88 -12.54 11.46 4.80
CA GLU A 88 -13.41 10.78 5.76
C GLU A 88 -14.02 11.76 6.78
N THR A 89 -13.23 12.69 7.32
CA THR A 89 -13.74 13.74 8.22
C THR A 89 -14.78 14.61 7.53
N ALA A 90 -14.54 14.99 6.27
CA ALA A 90 -15.48 15.80 5.49
C ALA A 90 -16.78 15.05 5.12
N LEU A 91 -16.72 13.74 4.84
CA LEU A 91 -17.87 12.96 4.38
C LEU A 91 -18.71 12.36 5.52
N VAL A 92 -18.10 11.99 6.65
CA VAL A 92 -18.75 11.22 7.73
C VAL A 92 -18.93 12.05 9.00
N GLY A 93 -18.15 13.12 9.17
CA GLY A 93 -18.01 13.79 10.47
C GLY A 93 -17.26 12.92 11.48
N GLU A 94 -16.85 13.49 12.61
CA GLU A 94 -16.02 12.80 13.62
C GLU A 94 -16.74 11.63 14.34
N SER A 95 -18.07 11.55 14.24
CA SER A 95 -18.90 10.75 15.14
C SER A 95 -19.70 9.62 14.49
N ALA A 96 -19.73 9.52 13.14
CA ALA A 96 -20.58 8.55 12.47
C ALA A 96 -19.85 7.24 12.08
N LYS A 97 -20.57 6.12 12.20
CA LYS A 97 -20.07 4.78 11.93
C LYS A 97 -19.74 4.63 10.44
N LYS A 98 -18.46 4.43 10.11
CA LYS A 98 -17.98 4.24 8.72
C LYS A 98 -18.70 3.06 8.05
N SER A 99 -19.44 3.34 6.98
CA SER A 99 -20.09 2.32 6.15
C SER A 99 -19.16 1.90 5.00
N THR A 100 -19.36 0.70 4.45
CA THR A 100 -18.59 0.21 3.29
C THR A 100 -18.74 1.12 2.08
N SER A 101 -19.92 1.70 1.86
CA SER A 101 -20.15 2.64 0.76
C SER A 101 -19.33 3.92 0.94
N THR A 102 -19.24 4.47 2.14
CA THR A 102 -18.42 5.66 2.39
C THR A 102 -16.93 5.35 2.23
N ALA A 103 -16.47 4.16 2.61
CA ALA A 103 -15.09 3.73 2.37
C ALA A 103 -14.76 3.61 0.88
N LEU A 104 -15.70 3.15 0.05
CA LEU A 104 -15.51 3.09 -1.40
C LEU A 104 -15.47 4.49 -2.03
N VAL A 105 -16.38 5.39 -1.60
CA VAL A 105 -16.42 6.78 -2.10
C VAL A 105 -15.16 7.54 -1.68
N SER A 106 -14.73 7.44 -0.41
CA SER A 106 -13.51 8.08 0.04
C SER A 106 -12.28 7.56 -0.73
N SER A 107 -12.25 6.26 -1.00
CA SER A 107 -11.17 5.63 -1.78
C SER A 107 -11.14 6.09 -3.24
N ALA A 108 -12.30 6.27 -3.87
CA ALA A 108 -12.37 6.80 -5.24
C ALA A 108 -11.86 8.24 -5.31
N ILE A 109 -12.22 9.08 -4.32
CA ILE A 109 -11.74 10.47 -4.21
C ILE A 109 -10.22 10.49 -3.98
N VAL A 110 -9.74 9.74 -2.97
CA VAL A 110 -8.30 9.64 -2.67
C VAL A 110 -7.52 9.09 -3.85
N GLY A 111 -8.06 8.08 -4.55
CA GLY A 111 -7.47 7.51 -5.76
C GLY A 111 -7.33 8.55 -6.87
N THR A 112 -8.32 9.43 -7.02
CA THR A 112 -8.27 10.53 -8.00
C THR A 112 -7.20 11.56 -7.65
N PHE A 113 -7.10 11.99 -6.39
CA PHE A 113 -6.09 12.97 -5.95
C PHE A 113 -4.67 12.39 -5.90
N SER A 114 -4.54 11.09 -5.61
CA SER A 114 -3.24 10.39 -5.63
C SER A 114 -2.83 9.90 -7.02
N ALA A 115 -3.70 10.03 -8.03
CA ALA A 115 -3.46 9.53 -9.38
C ALA A 115 -2.14 10.02 -10.02
N PRO A 116 -1.72 11.30 -9.90
CA PRO A 116 -0.44 11.74 -10.46
C PRO A 116 0.75 10.99 -9.85
N VAL A 117 0.72 10.75 -8.53
CA VAL A 117 1.82 10.06 -7.83
C VAL A 117 1.82 8.56 -8.13
N LEU A 118 0.64 7.95 -8.21
CA LEU A 118 0.49 6.55 -8.64
C LEU A 118 0.91 6.35 -10.11
N ALA A 119 0.68 7.33 -10.98
CA ALA A 119 1.17 7.32 -12.35
C ALA A 119 2.70 7.40 -12.40
N ILE A 120 3.33 8.19 -11.53
CA ILE A 120 4.79 8.22 -11.36
C ILE A 120 5.33 6.86 -10.97
N PHE A 121 4.74 6.23 -9.95
CA PHE A 121 5.15 4.90 -9.50
C PHE A 121 4.99 3.84 -10.60
N ASN A 122 3.85 3.81 -11.31
CA ASN A 122 3.70 2.88 -12.43
C ASN A 122 4.76 3.14 -13.51
N GLY A 123 5.05 4.40 -13.82
CA GLY A 123 6.14 4.80 -14.71
C GLY A 123 7.51 4.30 -14.29
N GLN A 124 7.86 4.38 -13.00
CA GLN A 124 9.12 3.86 -12.48
C GLN A 124 9.25 2.34 -12.70
N THR A 125 8.16 1.57 -12.55
CA THR A 125 8.19 0.12 -12.87
C THR A 125 8.44 -0.18 -14.35
N MET A 126 8.25 0.83 -15.21
CA MET A 126 8.51 0.77 -16.65
C MET A 126 9.86 1.40 -17.02
N GLY A 127 10.65 1.86 -16.05
CA GLY A 127 11.95 2.51 -16.27
C GLY A 127 11.86 3.99 -16.63
N TRP A 128 10.74 4.65 -16.39
CA TRP A 128 10.58 6.08 -16.68
C TRP A 128 11.03 6.97 -15.52
N THR A 129 11.45 8.18 -15.86
CA THR A 129 11.69 9.26 -14.90
C THR A 129 10.37 9.85 -14.41
N ILE A 130 10.40 10.53 -13.26
CA ILE A 130 9.24 11.26 -12.70
C ILE A 130 8.64 12.22 -13.74
N ARG A 131 9.50 12.98 -14.44
CA ARG A 131 9.08 13.94 -15.47
C ARG A 131 8.34 13.25 -16.62
N GLN A 132 8.87 12.13 -17.12
CA GLN A 132 8.23 11.35 -18.19
C GLN A 132 6.86 10.82 -17.77
N SER A 133 6.75 10.33 -16.53
CA SER A 133 5.46 9.83 -16.02
C SER A 133 4.39 10.92 -15.93
N ILE A 134 4.76 12.12 -15.46
CA ILE A 134 3.84 13.27 -15.38
C ILE A 134 3.44 13.74 -16.79
N GLN A 135 4.40 13.86 -17.71
CA GLN A 135 4.12 14.30 -19.09
C GLN A 135 3.19 13.34 -19.85
N ARG A 136 3.19 12.06 -19.48
CA ARG A 136 2.31 11.04 -20.07
C ARG A 136 0.99 10.88 -19.31
N PHE A 137 0.78 11.61 -18.22
CA PHE A 137 -0.43 11.53 -17.42
C PHE A 137 -1.63 12.08 -18.18
N THR A 138 -2.74 11.35 -18.18
CA THR A 138 -4.00 11.77 -18.81
C THR A 138 -5.18 11.52 -17.88
N LEU A 139 -6.30 12.22 -18.10
CA LEU A 139 -7.51 12.02 -17.30
C LEU A 139 -8.02 10.57 -17.34
N ARG A 140 -7.86 9.88 -18.49
CA ARG A 140 -8.19 8.45 -18.62
C ARG A 140 -7.36 7.57 -17.68
N GLN A 141 -6.09 7.91 -17.48
CA GLN A 141 -5.22 7.23 -16.53
C GLN A 141 -5.62 7.53 -15.09
N GLY A 142 -6.04 8.77 -14.79
CA GLY A 142 -6.62 9.13 -13.50
C GLY A 142 -7.83 8.28 -13.14
N PHE A 143 -8.76 8.08 -14.09
CA PHE A 143 -9.92 7.21 -13.90
C PHE A 143 -9.52 5.74 -13.68
N ALA A 144 -8.59 5.21 -14.49
CA ALA A 144 -8.10 3.84 -14.32
C ALA A 144 -7.46 3.62 -12.93
N ILE A 145 -6.74 4.63 -12.42
CA ILE A 145 -6.18 4.59 -11.07
C ILE A 145 -7.27 4.64 -10.00
N ALA A 146 -8.25 5.53 -10.13
CA ALA A 146 -9.37 5.60 -9.18
C ALA A 146 -10.12 4.25 -9.09
N VAL A 147 -10.38 3.60 -10.23
CA VAL A 147 -10.99 2.26 -10.29
C VAL A 147 -10.09 1.22 -9.62
N GLN A 148 -8.78 1.24 -9.90
CA GLN A 148 -7.82 0.33 -9.29
C GLN A 148 -7.81 0.46 -7.76
N GLU A 149 -7.71 1.70 -7.24
CA GLU A 149 -7.66 1.96 -5.80
C GLU A 149 -8.98 1.59 -5.11
N THR A 150 -10.12 1.89 -5.75
CA THR A 150 -11.44 1.48 -5.24
C THR A 150 -11.58 -0.03 -5.18
N ALA A 151 -11.14 -0.74 -6.22
CA ALA A 151 -11.14 -2.20 -6.24
C ALA A 151 -10.17 -2.79 -5.20
N PHE A 152 -9.02 -2.15 -5.00
CA PHE A 152 -8.04 -2.55 -3.99
C PHE A 152 -8.61 -2.41 -2.57
N VAL A 153 -9.25 -1.28 -2.26
CA VAL A 153 -9.91 -1.06 -0.95
C VAL A 153 -11.12 -1.99 -0.79
N GLY A 154 -11.91 -2.19 -1.84
CA GLY A 154 -12.97 -3.21 -1.86
C GLY A 154 -12.41 -4.59 -1.49
N GLY A 155 -11.28 -4.98 -2.09
CA GLY A 155 -10.59 -6.24 -1.77
C GLY A 155 -10.04 -6.28 -0.33
N LEU A 156 -9.48 -5.16 0.17
CA LEU A 156 -9.03 -5.06 1.57
C LEU A 156 -10.18 -5.10 2.58
N SER A 157 -11.38 -4.63 2.23
CA SER A 157 -12.54 -4.74 3.14
C SER A 157 -12.92 -6.21 3.42
N VAL A 158 -12.56 -7.12 2.51
CA VAL A 158 -12.68 -8.57 2.71
C VAL A 158 -11.54 -9.11 3.57
N ALA A 159 -10.37 -8.46 3.57
CA ALA A 159 -9.20 -8.87 4.34
C ALA A 159 -9.42 -8.84 5.84
N ASP A 160 -10.07 -7.82 6.39
CA ASP A 160 -10.34 -7.74 7.83
C ASP A 160 -11.26 -8.88 8.27
N ARG A 161 -12.24 -9.23 7.44
CA ARG A 161 -13.11 -10.39 7.65
C ARG A 161 -12.32 -11.69 7.58
N LEU A 162 -11.38 -11.78 6.63
CA LEU A 162 -10.48 -12.93 6.49
C LEU A 162 -9.58 -13.09 7.71
N ALA A 163 -8.98 -12.01 8.22
CA ALA A 163 -8.14 -12.04 9.41
C ALA A 163 -8.93 -12.50 10.64
N ILE A 164 -10.18 -12.02 10.80
CA ILE A 164 -11.07 -12.47 11.88
C ILE A 164 -11.40 -13.96 11.73
N ALA A 165 -11.74 -14.41 10.52
CA ALA A 165 -12.04 -15.82 10.25
C ALA A 165 -10.82 -16.72 10.51
N MET A 166 -9.64 -16.34 10.05
CA MET A 166 -8.41 -17.10 10.26
C MET A 166 -8.02 -17.16 11.73
N ARG A 167 -8.17 -16.08 12.50
CA ARG A 167 -7.93 -16.11 13.96
C ARG A 167 -8.89 -17.03 14.69
N LYS A 168 -10.16 -17.09 14.26
CA LYS A 168 -11.15 -18.02 14.83
C LYS A 168 -10.78 -19.48 14.56
N GLN A 169 -10.21 -19.77 13.39
CA GLN A 169 -9.92 -21.15 12.97
C GLN A 169 -8.53 -21.65 13.39
N PHE A 170 -7.52 -20.78 13.41
CA PHE A 170 -6.11 -21.14 13.59
C PHE A 170 -5.48 -20.50 14.84
N GLY A 171 -6.28 -19.79 15.65
CA GLY A 171 -5.83 -19.10 16.85
C GLY A 171 -5.25 -17.71 16.60
N SER A 172 -5.11 -16.93 17.68
CA SER A 172 -4.57 -15.58 17.62
C SER A 172 -3.06 -15.60 17.82
N ASN A 173 -2.31 -15.66 16.72
CA ASN A 173 -0.84 -15.56 16.74
C ASN A 173 -0.31 -14.69 15.58
N ARG A 174 0.96 -14.27 15.67
CA ARG A 174 1.59 -13.39 14.67
C ARG A 174 1.63 -14.00 13.27
N ILE A 175 1.79 -15.32 13.15
CA ILE A 175 1.87 -16.01 11.86
C ILE A 175 0.54 -15.92 11.12
N VAL A 176 -0.58 -16.15 11.80
CA VAL A 176 -1.94 -15.99 11.25
C VAL A 176 -2.13 -14.54 10.77
N ASP A 177 -1.65 -13.59 11.56
CA ASP A 177 -1.76 -12.17 11.30
C ASP A 177 -0.97 -11.68 10.08
N TYR A 178 0.24 -12.20 9.86
CA TYR A 178 1.02 -11.91 8.64
C TYR A 178 0.49 -12.70 7.44
N THR A 179 0.01 -13.93 7.63
CA THR A 179 -0.59 -14.72 6.55
C THR A 179 -1.86 -14.05 6.04
N ALA A 180 -2.72 -13.57 6.94
CA ALA A 180 -3.90 -12.78 6.58
C ALA A 180 -3.49 -11.52 5.81
N ALA A 181 -2.44 -10.80 6.26
CA ALA A 181 -1.93 -9.62 5.55
C ALA A 181 -1.43 -9.96 4.13
N PHE A 182 -0.75 -11.09 3.94
CA PHE A 182 -0.33 -11.55 2.63
C PHE A 182 -1.52 -11.83 1.71
N ILE A 183 -2.49 -12.63 2.17
CA ILE A 183 -3.66 -13.01 1.36
C ILE A 183 -4.49 -11.78 1.03
N ALA A 184 -4.68 -10.88 2.00
CA ALA A 184 -5.34 -9.60 1.84
C ALA A 184 -4.71 -8.76 0.71
N GLY A 185 -3.40 -8.53 0.80
CA GLY A 185 -2.65 -7.77 -0.19
C GLY A 185 -2.73 -8.41 -1.58
N ALA A 186 -2.55 -9.73 -1.65
CA ALA A 186 -2.63 -10.48 -2.90
C ALA A 186 -4.02 -10.39 -3.54
N ALA A 187 -5.09 -10.64 -2.76
CA ALA A 187 -6.47 -10.60 -3.23
C ALA A 187 -6.90 -9.19 -3.66
N GLY A 188 -6.61 -8.17 -2.86
CA GLY A 188 -6.87 -6.77 -3.22
C GLY A 188 -6.14 -6.37 -4.50
N SER A 189 -4.89 -6.81 -4.66
CA SER A 189 -4.11 -6.56 -5.87
C SER A 189 -4.73 -7.20 -7.12
N LEU A 190 -5.25 -8.42 -7.00
CA LEU A 190 -5.93 -9.14 -8.08
C LEU A 190 -7.23 -8.45 -8.50
N ALA A 191 -8.03 -7.99 -7.54
CA ALA A 191 -9.29 -7.28 -7.82
C ALA A 191 -9.06 -6.02 -8.67
N GLY A 192 -8.05 -5.22 -8.34
CA GLY A 192 -7.66 -4.04 -9.13
C GLY A 192 -6.74 -4.32 -10.31
N HIS A 193 -6.41 -5.58 -10.62
CA HIS A 193 -5.41 -5.90 -11.64
C HIS A 193 -5.82 -5.54 -13.07
N PRO A 194 -7.07 -5.78 -13.52
CA PRO A 194 -7.49 -5.38 -14.86
C PRO A 194 -7.29 -3.88 -15.14
N ALA A 195 -7.70 -3.03 -14.19
CA ALA A 195 -7.50 -1.59 -14.28
C ALA A 195 -6.01 -1.20 -14.31
N ASN A 196 -5.17 -1.89 -13.52
CA ASN A 196 -3.73 -1.68 -13.54
C ASN A 196 -3.10 -2.04 -14.89
N THR A 197 -3.52 -3.14 -15.51
CA THR A 197 -3.03 -3.53 -16.84
C THR A 197 -3.49 -2.54 -17.91
N ALA A 198 -4.76 -2.12 -17.85
CA ALA A 198 -5.27 -1.07 -18.74
C ALA A 198 -4.47 0.23 -18.61
N LEU A 199 -4.18 0.67 -17.37
CA LEU A 199 -3.33 1.83 -17.10
C LEU A 199 -1.94 1.68 -17.73
N THR A 200 -1.26 0.56 -17.50
CA THR A 200 0.07 0.29 -18.08
C THR A 200 0.02 0.35 -19.60
N ARG A 201 -0.99 -0.26 -20.23
CA ARG A 201 -1.10 -0.25 -21.70
C ARG A 201 -1.41 1.15 -22.24
N LEU A 202 -2.34 1.88 -21.61
CA LEU A 202 -2.68 3.25 -21.94
C LEU A 202 -1.49 4.21 -21.83
N GLN A 203 -0.67 4.08 -20.78
CA GLN A 203 0.54 4.89 -20.60
C GLN A 203 1.58 4.66 -21.72
N ASN A 204 1.58 3.47 -22.30
CA ASN A 204 2.45 3.10 -23.41
C ASN A 204 1.80 3.27 -24.79
N GLY A 205 0.57 3.82 -24.87
CA GLY A 205 -0.14 3.97 -26.13
C GLY A 205 -0.49 2.64 -26.81
N MET A 206 -0.60 1.54 -26.05
CA MET A 206 -0.94 0.23 -26.59
C MET A 206 -2.45 -0.05 -26.47
N PRO A 207 -3.09 -0.63 -27.49
CA PRO A 207 -4.49 -1.07 -27.41
C PRO A 207 -4.62 -2.30 -26.51
N ILE A 208 -5.83 -2.54 -25.98
CA ILE A 208 -6.20 -3.81 -25.34
C ILE A 208 -6.91 -4.64 -26.40
N GLU A 209 -6.31 -5.74 -26.82
CA GLU A 209 -6.82 -6.58 -27.92
C GLU A 209 -7.73 -7.71 -27.42
N SER A 210 -7.61 -8.09 -26.14
CA SER A 210 -8.48 -9.10 -25.53
C SER A 210 -8.62 -8.91 -24.01
N ALA A 211 -9.75 -9.37 -23.46
CA ALA A 211 -9.97 -9.35 -22.01
C ALA A 211 -8.91 -10.17 -21.24
N ARG A 212 -8.37 -11.23 -21.84
CA ARG A 212 -7.30 -12.04 -21.23
C ARG A 212 -6.02 -11.24 -20.98
N GLN A 213 -5.70 -10.28 -21.85
CA GLN A 213 -4.53 -9.41 -21.67
C GLN A 213 -4.60 -8.61 -20.36
N LEU A 214 -5.81 -8.25 -19.90
CA LEU A 214 -5.98 -7.51 -18.65
C LEU A 214 -5.46 -8.26 -17.42
N MET A 215 -5.33 -9.59 -17.50
CA MET A 215 -4.81 -10.44 -16.43
C MET A 215 -3.33 -10.77 -16.55
N TRP A 216 -2.62 -10.25 -17.56
CA TRP A 216 -1.18 -10.46 -17.71
C TRP A 216 -0.41 -9.83 -16.53
N GLY A 217 0.50 -10.60 -15.94
CA GLY A 217 1.26 -10.16 -14.76
C GLY A 217 0.52 -10.21 -13.42
N SER A 218 -0.74 -10.68 -13.40
CA SER A 218 -1.58 -10.73 -12.19
C SER A 218 -0.94 -11.51 -11.04
N LEU A 219 -0.42 -12.70 -11.29
CA LEU A 219 0.24 -13.54 -10.28
C LEU A 219 1.49 -12.87 -9.70
N ARG A 220 2.31 -12.23 -10.55
CA ARG A 220 3.49 -11.49 -10.09
C ARG A 220 3.11 -10.30 -9.23
N LYS A 221 2.11 -9.54 -9.65
CA LYS A 221 1.58 -8.40 -8.88
C LYS A 221 1.02 -8.88 -7.54
N ALA A 222 0.22 -9.94 -7.52
CA ALA A 222 -0.36 -10.52 -6.30
C ALA A 222 0.73 -10.96 -5.32
N ARG A 223 1.78 -11.65 -5.79
CA ARG A 223 2.93 -12.02 -4.97
C ARG A 223 3.68 -10.80 -4.43
N ALA A 224 3.93 -9.80 -5.28
CA ALA A 224 4.62 -8.58 -4.87
C ALA A 224 3.84 -7.81 -3.79
N VAL A 225 2.54 -7.61 -3.99
CA VAL A 225 1.69 -6.87 -3.06
C VAL A 225 1.44 -7.67 -1.79
N GLY A 226 1.27 -9.00 -1.86
CA GLY A 226 1.20 -9.85 -0.68
C GLY A 226 2.47 -9.76 0.16
N GLY A 227 3.65 -9.86 -0.49
CA GLY A 227 4.94 -9.69 0.19
C GLY A 227 5.13 -8.29 0.78
N PHE A 228 4.75 -7.24 0.03
CA PHE A 228 4.73 -5.86 0.50
C PHE A 228 3.88 -5.73 1.77
N SER A 229 2.66 -6.28 1.78
CA SER A 229 1.74 -6.18 2.92
C SER A 229 2.31 -6.81 4.20
N VAL A 230 3.04 -7.93 4.09
CA VAL A 230 3.71 -8.55 5.23
C VAL A 230 4.83 -7.66 5.78
N ILE A 231 5.74 -7.21 4.91
CA ILE A 231 6.90 -6.40 5.33
C ILE A 231 6.44 -5.04 5.87
N TYR A 232 5.42 -4.45 5.24
CA TYR A 232 4.79 -3.22 5.69
C TYR A 232 4.16 -3.38 7.08
N LYS A 233 3.42 -4.47 7.33
CA LYS A 233 2.84 -4.75 8.65
C LYS A 233 3.94 -4.88 9.71
N LEU A 234 4.97 -5.69 9.43
CA LEU A 234 6.12 -5.84 10.32
C LEU A 234 6.81 -4.48 10.60
N GLY A 235 7.07 -3.69 9.56
CA GLY A 235 7.70 -2.38 9.69
C GLY A 235 6.88 -1.42 10.55
N LYS A 236 5.55 -1.41 10.41
CA LYS A 236 4.67 -0.62 11.27
C LYS A 236 4.72 -1.08 12.72
N GLU A 237 4.71 -2.38 12.98
CA GLU A 237 4.76 -2.91 14.36
C GLU A 237 6.12 -2.64 15.03
N VAL A 238 7.21 -2.60 14.27
CA VAL A 238 8.54 -2.24 14.80
C VAL A 238 8.63 -0.74 15.10
N LEU A 239 8.12 0.10 14.20
CA LEU A 239 8.21 1.56 14.33
C LEU A 239 7.16 2.16 15.27
N ASN A 240 6.00 1.52 15.38
CA ASN A 240 4.90 1.91 16.24
C ASN A 240 4.27 0.67 16.90
N PRO A 241 4.90 0.13 17.95
CA PRO A 241 4.43 -1.10 18.60
C PRO A 241 3.00 -0.95 19.10
N PRO A 242 2.11 -1.93 18.81
CA PRO A 242 0.76 -1.89 19.35
C PRO A 242 0.83 -1.93 20.87
N THR A 243 0.08 -1.03 21.52
CA THR A 243 -0.04 -1.03 22.98
C THR A 243 -0.60 -2.38 23.43
N PRO A 244 0.01 -3.06 24.41
CA PRO A 244 -0.57 -4.27 24.97
C PRO A 244 -1.98 -3.93 25.48
N LYS A 245 -2.96 -4.72 25.04
CA LYS A 245 -4.32 -4.69 25.58
C LYS A 245 -4.37 -5.52 26.85
#